data_AF-A0ABD2PRH5-F1
#
_entry.id   AF-A0ABD2PRH5-F1
#
_cell.length_a   1.000
_cell.length_b   1.000
_cell.length_c   1.000
_cell.angle_alpha   90.00
_cell.angle_beta   90.00
_cell.angle_gamma   90.00
#
_symmetry.space_group_name_H-M   'P 1'
#
loop_
_entity.id
_entity.type
_entity.pdbx_description
1 polymer ?
#
loop_
_entity_poly.entity_id
_entity_poly.type
_entity_poly.pdbx_seq_one_letter_code
_entity_poly.pdbx_strand_id
1 'polypeptide(L)'
;MHSRIGEPLLQFFGRAKASEHGIRSFVVKIDTETESLELDHDNLAKSTNWEEDFVTFVEKLPLNLAPCYVFFGHDHKEWTLICWIPDDAPVLEKMLYSSTKAELIKQFGLDVIKYRISWSYNQPLSLKEYKLHVAAEGTDSALTLEERERKEAEKNEIAHTGLHMQNQNFQGIDFKISACAEQSLSKFSSDEINLSCLTIDLEKEQIELKQEESRADPEAMVKLCSGPSCYMLYRFSARSPAGETVPFVCEFLCGRGHSLMQIFVTLTVATVARSKVGCCTQAASRPCWIASSISSV
;
A
#
# COMPACT_ATOMS: atom_id res chain seq x y z
N MET A 1 -18.15 19.59 -6.55
CA MET A 1 -18.96 18.51 -7.17
C MET A 1 -20.16 18.30 -6.27
N HIS A 2 -21.37 18.63 -6.75
CA HIS A 2 -22.58 18.34 -5.98
C HIS A 2 -22.72 16.81 -5.96
N SER A 3 -22.72 16.20 -4.77
CA SER A 3 -23.03 14.78 -4.61
C SER A 3 -24.47 14.58 -5.12
N ARG A 4 -24.65 13.71 -6.11
CA ARG A 4 -26.00 13.38 -6.65
C ARG A 4 -26.85 12.62 -5.62
N ILE A 5 -26.21 12.14 -4.57
CA ILE A 5 -26.84 11.38 -3.49
C ILE A 5 -27.25 12.31 -2.36
N GLY A 6 -28.55 12.31 -2.05
CA GLY A 6 -29.11 13.05 -0.93
C GLY A 6 -28.67 12.49 0.43
N GLU A 7 -28.56 13.38 1.42
CA GLU A 7 -28.25 13.03 2.80
C GLU A 7 -29.19 11.96 3.42
N PRO A 8 -30.51 11.95 3.14
CA PRO A 8 -31.40 10.89 3.63
C PRO A 8 -31.00 9.48 3.16
N LEU A 9 -30.51 9.36 1.92
CA LEU A 9 -30.10 8.07 1.36
C LEU A 9 -28.79 7.58 2.01
N LEU A 10 -27.85 8.48 2.31
CA LEU A 10 -26.62 8.14 3.02
C LEU A 10 -26.91 7.66 4.45
N GLN A 11 -27.82 8.33 5.17
CA GLN A 11 -28.26 7.88 6.48
C GLN A 11 -28.93 6.49 6.40
N PHE A 12 -29.72 6.25 5.36
CA PHE A 12 -30.31 4.94 5.12
C PHE A 12 -29.26 3.86 4.84
N PHE A 13 -28.21 4.14 4.05
CA PHE A 13 -27.11 3.19 3.84
C PHE A 13 -26.38 2.84 5.14
N GLY A 14 -26.21 3.80 6.05
CA GLY A 14 -25.69 3.53 7.39
C GLY A 14 -26.57 2.55 8.17
N ARG A 15 -27.89 2.74 8.15
CA ARG A 15 -28.86 1.85 8.79
C ARG A 15 -28.94 0.47 8.15
N ALA A 16 -28.86 0.38 6.82
CA ALA A 16 -28.86 -0.90 6.11
C ALA A 16 -27.64 -1.76 6.45
N LYS A 17 -26.47 -1.13 6.64
CA LYS A 17 -25.24 -1.82 7.08
C LYS A 17 -25.28 -2.21 8.56
N ALA A 18 -25.93 -1.41 9.39
CA ALA A 18 -26.11 -1.71 10.80
C ALA A 18 -27.05 -2.91 10.95
N SER A 19 -26.55 -4.01 11.50
CA SER A 19 -27.29 -5.29 11.61
C SER A 19 -28.53 -5.26 12.52
N GLU A 20 -28.90 -4.10 13.07
CA GLU A 20 -30.04 -3.91 13.98
C GLU A 20 -31.40 -3.85 13.27
N HIS A 21 -31.47 -3.49 11.99
CA HIS A 21 -32.75 -3.19 11.33
C HIS A 21 -33.26 -4.23 10.33
N GLY A 22 -32.60 -5.39 10.17
CA GLY A 22 -33.16 -6.51 9.40
C GLY A 22 -33.48 -6.21 7.92
N ILE A 23 -32.91 -5.15 7.34
CA ILE A 23 -33.15 -4.80 5.94
C ILE A 23 -32.60 -5.90 5.04
N ARG A 24 -33.49 -6.54 4.28
CA ARG A 24 -33.17 -7.66 3.40
C ARG A 24 -32.87 -7.20 1.99
N SER A 25 -33.70 -6.31 1.47
CA SER A 25 -33.49 -5.70 0.17
C SER A 25 -34.05 -4.29 0.14
N PHE A 26 -33.54 -3.47 -0.75
CA PHE A 26 -34.10 -2.16 -1.03
C PHE A 26 -33.81 -1.73 -2.47
N VAL A 27 -34.66 -0.86 -3.00
CA VAL A 27 -34.59 -0.37 -4.37
C VAL A 27 -34.27 1.12 -4.35
N VAL A 28 -33.30 1.51 -5.16
CA VAL A 28 -32.89 2.89 -5.37
C VAL A 28 -33.19 3.27 -6.82
N LYS A 29 -33.85 4.41 -7.01
CA LYS A 29 -34.12 5.00 -8.32
C LYS A 29 -33.43 6.36 -8.42
N ILE A 30 -33.17 6.77 -9.65
CA ILE A 30 -32.74 8.12 -9.99
C ILE A 30 -33.99 8.87 -10.43
N ASP A 31 -34.29 9.98 -9.78
CA ASP A 31 -35.28 10.93 -10.28
C ASP A 31 -34.72 11.60 -11.55
N THR A 32 -35.43 11.43 -12.66
CA THR A 32 -35.04 11.96 -13.96
C THR A 32 -35.11 13.48 -14.04
N GLU A 33 -35.90 14.14 -13.19
CA GLU A 33 -36.02 15.60 -13.21
C GLU A 33 -34.91 16.28 -12.41
N THR A 34 -34.57 15.73 -11.23
CA THR A 34 -33.55 16.30 -10.33
C THR A 34 -32.17 15.66 -10.46
N GLU A 35 -32.04 14.58 -11.24
CA GLU A 35 -30.85 13.72 -11.33
C GLU A 35 -30.35 13.21 -9.96
N SER A 36 -31.23 13.16 -8.97
CA SER A 36 -30.89 12.77 -7.60
C SER A 36 -31.24 11.31 -7.33
N LEU A 37 -30.46 10.65 -6.46
CA LEU A 37 -30.73 9.27 -6.05
C LEU A 37 -31.67 9.23 -4.85
N GLU A 38 -32.75 8.47 -5.00
CA GLU A 38 -33.81 8.33 -4.00
C GLU A 38 -34.09 6.86 -3.68
N LEU A 39 -34.49 6.62 -2.44
CA LEU A 39 -34.99 5.31 -2.00
C LEU A 39 -36.43 5.16 -2.48
N ASP A 40 -36.70 4.12 -3.26
CA ASP A 40 -38.04 3.82 -3.77
C ASP A 40 -38.83 3.00 -2.75
N HIS A 41 -38.35 1.78 -2.47
CA HIS A 41 -38.96 0.86 -1.52
C HIS A 41 -37.91 0.04 -0.77
N ASP A 42 -38.16 -0.27 0.49
CA ASP A 42 -37.34 -1.13 1.33
C ASP A 42 -38.14 -2.32 1.89
N ASN A 43 -37.49 -3.48 1.96
CA ASN A 43 -38.03 -4.70 2.52
C ASN A 43 -37.28 -5.07 3.79
N LEU A 44 -37.98 -4.95 4.92
CA LEU A 44 -37.48 -5.20 6.28
C LEU A 44 -37.69 -6.64 6.75
N ALA A 45 -38.40 -7.47 5.98
CA ALA A 45 -38.71 -8.84 6.37
C ALA A 45 -37.56 -9.77 5.98
N LYS A 46 -36.69 -10.06 6.95
CA LYS A 46 -35.63 -11.07 6.82
C LYS A 46 -36.16 -12.44 7.25
N SER A 47 -36.28 -13.38 6.32
CA SER A 47 -36.54 -14.79 6.63
C SER A 47 -35.29 -15.47 7.19
N THR A 48 -35.46 -16.69 7.69
CA THR A 48 -34.34 -17.56 8.11
C THR A 48 -33.51 -18.03 6.90
N ASN A 49 -34.12 -18.05 5.71
CA ASN A 49 -33.48 -18.48 4.48
C ASN A 49 -33.43 -17.33 3.46
N TRP A 50 -32.21 -16.90 3.11
CA TRP A 50 -32.01 -15.85 2.12
C TRP A 50 -32.49 -16.21 0.71
N GLU A 51 -32.52 -17.50 0.36
CA GLU A 51 -32.94 -17.94 -0.97
C GLU A 51 -34.43 -17.66 -1.20
N GLU A 52 -35.24 -17.86 -0.16
CA GLU A 52 -36.69 -17.58 -0.19
C GLU A 52 -36.96 -16.06 -0.24
N ASP A 53 -36.15 -15.30 0.48
CA ASP A 53 -36.16 -13.84 0.44
C ASP A 53 -35.79 -13.33 -0.96
N PHE A 54 -34.79 -13.93 -1.60
CA PHE A 54 -34.39 -13.57 -2.96
C PHE A 54 -35.53 -13.83 -3.95
N VAL A 55 -36.16 -15.01 -3.89
CA VAL A 55 -37.33 -15.33 -4.74
C VAL A 55 -38.47 -14.34 -4.50
N THR A 56 -38.71 -13.96 -3.25
CA THR A 56 -39.85 -13.09 -2.91
C THR A 56 -39.59 -11.63 -3.25
N PHE A 57 -38.39 -11.12 -3.04
CA PHE A 57 -38.07 -9.70 -3.19
C PHE A 57 -37.36 -9.33 -4.48
N VAL A 58 -36.81 -10.31 -5.21
CA VAL A 58 -36.06 -10.07 -6.45
C VAL A 58 -36.80 -10.66 -7.64
N GLU A 59 -37.20 -11.94 -7.60
CA GLU A 59 -37.90 -12.56 -8.75
C GLU A 59 -39.32 -12.02 -8.95
N LYS A 60 -40.00 -11.61 -7.87
CA LYS A 60 -41.35 -11.04 -7.93
C LYS A 60 -41.36 -9.52 -8.15
N LEU A 61 -40.20 -8.89 -8.34
CA LEU A 61 -40.17 -7.48 -8.72
C LEU A 61 -40.90 -7.31 -10.06
N PRO A 62 -41.76 -6.29 -10.20
CA PRO A 62 -42.53 -6.11 -11.41
C PRO A 62 -41.61 -5.96 -12.63
N LEU A 63 -41.76 -6.83 -13.64
CA LEU A 63 -40.94 -6.81 -14.87
C LEU A 63 -41.03 -5.50 -15.68
N ASN A 64 -42.06 -4.68 -15.44
CA ASN A 64 -42.28 -3.39 -16.11
C ASN A 64 -41.63 -2.21 -15.36
N LEU A 65 -40.63 -2.47 -14.53
CA LEU A 65 -39.94 -1.42 -13.79
C LEU A 65 -39.12 -0.54 -14.74
N ALA A 66 -39.26 0.78 -14.56
CA ALA A 66 -38.24 1.76 -14.96
C ALA A 66 -36.86 1.32 -14.43
N PRO A 67 -35.75 1.75 -15.05
CA PRO A 67 -34.41 1.40 -14.61
C PRO A 67 -34.25 1.60 -13.09
N CYS A 68 -33.61 0.67 -12.40
CA CYS A 68 -33.45 0.76 -10.94
C CYS A 68 -32.22 0.00 -10.46
N TYR A 69 -31.78 0.33 -9.25
CA TYR A 69 -30.77 -0.42 -8.53
C TYR A 69 -31.44 -1.19 -7.40
N VAL A 70 -31.18 -2.48 -7.31
CA VAL A 70 -31.67 -3.34 -6.23
C VAL A 70 -30.48 -3.79 -5.41
N PHE A 71 -30.52 -3.48 -4.13
CA PHE A 71 -29.55 -3.98 -3.16
C PHE A 71 -30.16 -5.16 -2.42
N PHE A 72 -29.44 -6.26 -2.37
CA PHE A 72 -29.84 -7.47 -1.63
C PHE A 72 -28.76 -7.82 -0.60
N GLY A 73 -29.15 -7.85 0.67
CA GLY A 73 -28.28 -8.24 1.78
C GLY A 73 -28.29 -9.75 1.98
N HIS A 74 -27.11 -10.32 2.21
CA HIS A 74 -26.91 -11.72 2.61
C HIS A 74 -26.75 -11.85 4.12
N ASP A 75 -26.84 -13.07 4.63
CA ASP A 75 -26.81 -13.31 6.08
C ASP A 75 -25.46 -12.98 6.72
N HIS A 76 -24.36 -13.06 5.94
CA HIS A 76 -23.00 -12.74 6.35
C HIS A 76 -22.62 -11.25 6.23
N LYS A 77 -23.60 -10.33 6.19
CA LYS A 77 -23.38 -8.87 5.97
C LYS A 77 -22.75 -8.52 4.61
N GLU A 78 -22.75 -9.46 3.69
CA GLU A 78 -22.34 -9.25 2.30
C GLU A 78 -23.52 -8.70 1.50
N TRP A 79 -23.29 -7.74 0.61
CA TRP A 79 -24.33 -7.18 -0.23
C TRP A 79 -24.12 -7.55 -1.70
N THR A 80 -25.21 -7.76 -2.41
CA THR A 80 -25.25 -7.89 -3.86
C THR A 80 -25.95 -6.66 -4.43
N LEU A 81 -25.31 -6.03 -5.41
CA LEU A 81 -25.92 -4.96 -6.20
C LEU A 81 -26.40 -5.54 -7.53
N ILE A 82 -27.69 -5.45 -7.78
CA ILE A 82 -28.32 -5.79 -9.05
C ILE A 82 -28.71 -4.47 -9.72
N CYS A 83 -28.20 -4.24 -10.92
CA CYS A 83 -28.50 -3.07 -11.73
C CYS A 83 -29.45 -3.49 -12.85
N TRP A 84 -30.70 -3.07 -12.77
CA TRP A 84 -31.72 -3.31 -13.78
C TRP A 84 -31.81 -2.14 -14.73
N ILE A 85 -31.48 -2.37 -16.00
CA ILE A 85 -31.61 -1.39 -17.07
C ILE A 85 -32.33 -2.07 -18.24
N PRO A 86 -33.65 -1.90 -18.39
CA PRO A 86 -34.39 -2.55 -19.47
C PRO A 86 -34.01 -1.96 -20.84
N ASP A 87 -34.05 -2.81 -21.88
CA ASP A 87 -33.71 -2.41 -23.24
C ASP A 87 -34.75 -1.46 -23.86
N ASP A 88 -35.96 -1.43 -23.33
CA ASP A 88 -37.00 -0.50 -23.79
C ASP A 88 -36.91 0.89 -23.11
N ALA A 89 -36.01 1.07 -22.12
CA ALA A 89 -35.84 2.36 -21.46
C ALA A 89 -35.33 3.45 -22.42
N PRO A 90 -35.70 4.73 -22.18
CA PRO A 90 -35.14 5.85 -22.92
C PRO A 90 -33.61 5.86 -22.86
N VAL A 91 -32.96 6.22 -23.98
CA VAL A 91 -31.49 6.28 -24.06
C VAL A 91 -30.89 7.15 -22.96
N LEU A 92 -31.56 8.27 -22.65
CA LEU A 92 -31.13 9.18 -21.58
C LEU A 92 -31.09 8.50 -20.21
N GLU A 93 -32.12 7.73 -19.85
CA GLU A 93 -32.16 7.00 -18.58
C GLU A 93 -31.11 5.90 -18.55
N LYS A 94 -30.95 5.12 -19.63
CA LYS A 94 -29.89 4.10 -19.71
C LYS A 94 -28.51 4.69 -19.47
N MET A 95 -28.23 5.87 -20.05
CA MET A 95 -26.98 6.59 -19.83
C MET A 95 -26.85 7.09 -18.39
N LEU A 96 -27.91 7.65 -17.83
CA LEU A 96 -27.90 8.20 -16.46
C LEU A 96 -27.65 7.11 -15.42
N TYR A 97 -28.33 5.97 -15.52
CA TYR A 97 -28.10 4.83 -14.64
C TYR A 97 -26.72 4.20 -14.87
N SER A 98 -26.28 4.05 -16.12
CA SER A 98 -24.94 3.49 -16.38
C SER A 98 -23.81 4.37 -15.83
N SER A 99 -23.93 5.69 -15.95
CA SER A 99 -22.91 6.65 -15.49
C SER A 99 -22.88 6.82 -13.97
N THR A 100 -24.05 6.76 -13.31
CA THR A 100 -24.17 6.99 -11.86
C THR A 100 -23.83 5.74 -11.03
N LYS A 101 -23.83 4.56 -11.65
CA LYS A 101 -23.52 3.26 -10.99
C LYS A 101 -22.23 3.29 -10.17
N ALA A 102 -21.14 3.85 -10.72
CA ALA A 102 -19.85 3.89 -10.04
C ALA A 102 -19.86 4.78 -8.79
N GLU A 103 -20.57 5.91 -8.84
CA GLU A 103 -20.74 6.81 -7.71
C GLU A 103 -21.57 6.15 -6.60
N LEU A 104 -22.68 5.50 -6.96
CA LEU A 104 -23.52 4.76 -6.03
C LEU A 104 -22.74 3.66 -5.30
N ILE A 105 -21.94 2.87 -6.03
CA ILE A 105 -21.08 1.83 -5.46
C ILE A 105 -20.07 2.44 -4.48
N LYS A 106 -19.45 3.57 -4.84
CA LYS A 106 -18.46 4.25 -4.00
C LYS A 106 -19.08 4.74 -2.68
N GLN A 107 -20.29 5.27 -2.73
CA GLN A 107 -21.00 5.83 -1.57
C GLN A 107 -21.57 4.73 -0.67
N PHE A 108 -22.06 3.63 -1.26
CA PHE A 108 -22.47 2.46 -0.49
C PHE A 108 -21.27 1.71 0.11
N GLY A 109 -20.09 1.75 -0.52
CA GLY A 109 -18.87 1.14 0.00
C GLY A 109 -18.48 -0.12 -0.77
N LEU A 110 -17.27 -0.08 -1.35
CA LEU A 110 -16.74 -1.11 -2.22
C LEU A 110 -16.57 -2.46 -1.52
N ASP A 111 -16.14 -2.45 -0.26
CA ASP A 111 -15.81 -3.65 0.50
C ASP A 111 -17.06 -4.43 0.98
N VAL A 112 -18.21 -3.75 1.02
CA VAL A 112 -19.47 -4.34 1.50
C VAL A 112 -20.19 -5.08 0.36
N ILE A 113 -20.00 -4.63 -0.89
CA ILE A 113 -20.64 -5.22 -2.07
C ILE A 113 -19.73 -6.31 -2.65
N LYS A 114 -20.15 -7.57 -2.49
CA LYS A 114 -19.40 -8.72 -2.99
C LYS A 114 -19.66 -9.00 -4.47
N TYR A 115 -20.92 -8.94 -4.87
CA TYR A 115 -21.36 -9.32 -6.22
C TYR A 115 -22.06 -8.16 -6.91
N ARG A 116 -21.81 -7.99 -8.21
CA ARG A 116 -22.36 -6.90 -9.02
C ARG A 116 -22.94 -7.46 -10.31
N ILE A 117 -24.26 -7.48 -10.40
CA ILE A 117 -24.98 -8.07 -11.52
C ILE A 117 -25.60 -6.95 -12.34
N SER A 118 -25.35 -6.95 -13.64
CA SER A 118 -26.07 -6.11 -14.59
C SER A 118 -27.13 -6.97 -15.25
N TRP A 119 -28.39 -6.56 -15.17
CA TRP A 119 -29.53 -7.33 -15.62
C TRP A 119 -30.31 -6.57 -16.69
N SER A 120 -30.66 -7.25 -17.79
CA SER A 120 -31.46 -6.73 -18.90
C SER A 120 -32.59 -7.71 -19.28
N TYR A 121 -33.61 -7.19 -19.98
CA TYR A 121 -34.93 -7.80 -20.18
C TYR A 121 -34.95 -9.22 -20.76
N ASN A 122 -33.89 -9.65 -21.44
CA ASN A 122 -33.87 -10.92 -22.15
C ASN A 122 -33.58 -12.14 -21.26
N GLN A 123 -33.35 -11.95 -19.95
CA GLN A 123 -33.12 -13.04 -19.00
C GLN A 123 -34.03 -12.87 -17.77
N PRO A 124 -34.76 -13.88 -17.30
CA PRO A 124 -35.54 -13.78 -16.07
C PRO A 124 -34.63 -13.96 -14.85
N LEU A 125 -34.31 -12.88 -14.13
CA LEU A 125 -33.44 -12.93 -12.94
C LEU A 125 -33.98 -13.90 -11.91
N SER A 126 -33.48 -15.13 -11.98
CA SER A 126 -33.85 -16.22 -11.09
C SER A 126 -32.70 -16.54 -10.15
N LEU A 127 -33.00 -17.16 -9.02
CA LEU A 127 -32.00 -17.64 -8.07
C LEU A 127 -30.98 -18.58 -8.75
N LYS A 128 -31.42 -19.34 -9.76
CA LYS A 128 -30.53 -20.20 -10.56
C LYS A 128 -29.52 -19.38 -11.35
N GLU A 129 -29.98 -18.35 -12.04
CA GLU A 129 -29.11 -17.44 -12.80
C GLU A 129 -28.15 -16.68 -11.88
N TYR A 130 -28.64 -16.23 -10.72
CA TYR A 130 -27.79 -15.62 -9.69
C TYR A 130 -26.64 -16.56 -9.29
N LYS A 131 -26.95 -17.81 -8.96
CA LYS A 131 -25.94 -18.83 -8.58
C LYS A 131 -24.96 -19.12 -9.72
N LEU A 132 -25.45 -19.16 -10.97
CA LEU A 132 -24.59 -19.32 -12.15
C LEU A 132 -23.65 -18.13 -12.33
N HIS A 133 -24.11 -16.89 -12.14
CA HIS A 133 -23.28 -15.69 -12.24
C HIS A 133 -22.19 -15.68 -11.15
N VAL A 134 -22.57 -15.98 -9.91
CA VAL A 134 -21.63 -16.09 -8.79
C VAL A 134 -20.58 -17.17 -9.04
N ALA A 135 -21.00 -18.32 -9.60
CA ALA A 135 -20.07 -19.38 -9.98
C ALA A 135 -19.16 -18.94 -11.14
N ALA A 136 -19.69 -18.25 -12.15
CA ALA A 136 -18.95 -17.78 -13.31
C ALA A 136 -17.88 -16.73 -12.94
N GLU A 137 -18.20 -15.77 -12.08
CA GLU A 137 -17.23 -14.78 -11.55
C GLU A 137 -16.08 -15.45 -10.78
N GLY A 138 -16.33 -16.61 -10.18
CA GLY A 138 -15.30 -17.42 -9.51
C GLY A 138 -14.43 -18.28 -10.44
N THR A 139 -14.80 -18.41 -11.72
CA THR A 139 -14.05 -19.24 -12.66
C THR A 139 -13.07 -18.42 -13.51
N ASP A 140 -11.80 -18.82 -13.51
CA ASP A 140 -10.73 -18.29 -14.37
C ASP A 140 -10.95 -18.60 -15.88
N SER A 141 -12.11 -19.17 -16.22
CA SER A 141 -12.45 -19.73 -17.53
C SER A 141 -12.78 -18.67 -18.58
N ALA A 142 -13.24 -17.49 -18.15
CA ALA A 142 -13.60 -16.38 -19.03
C ALA A 142 -12.42 -15.43 -19.35
N LEU A 143 -11.23 -15.71 -18.83
CA LEU A 143 -10.06 -14.89 -19.13
C LEU A 143 -9.57 -15.15 -20.55
N THR A 144 -9.31 -14.05 -21.25
CA THR A 144 -8.56 -14.06 -22.50
C THR A 144 -7.13 -14.58 -22.26
N LEU A 145 -6.47 -15.08 -23.32
CA LEU A 145 -5.10 -15.60 -23.22
C LEU A 145 -4.15 -14.56 -22.60
N GLU A 146 -4.27 -13.30 -23.03
CA GLU A 146 -3.47 -12.18 -22.53
C GLU A 146 -3.69 -11.92 -21.03
N GLU A 147 -4.93 -11.98 -20.55
CA GLU A 147 -5.24 -11.78 -19.14
C GLU A 147 -4.73 -12.94 -18.27
N ARG A 148 -4.71 -14.16 -18.81
CA ARG A 148 -4.13 -15.34 -18.14
C ARG A 148 -2.62 -15.19 -18.02
N GLU A 149 -1.94 -14.86 -19.11
CA GLU A 149 -0.48 -14.67 -19.13
C GLU A 149 -0.06 -13.54 -18.18
N ARG A 150 -0.81 -12.42 -18.13
CA ARG A 150 -0.55 -11.32 -17.19
C ARG A 150 -0.70 -11.75 -15.73
N LYS A 151 -1.76 -12.50 -15.39
CA LYS A 151 -1.96 -13.03 -14.03
C LYS A 151 -0.87 -14.03 -13.64
N GLU A 152 -0.40 -14.83 -14.59
CA GLU A 152 0.69 -15.78 -14.36
C GLU A 152 2.02 -15.05 -14.13
N ALA A 153 2.30 -13.99 -14.89
CA ALA A 153 3.45 -13.12 -14.67
C ALA A 153 3.41 -12.47 -13.29
N GLU A 154 2.28 -11.89 -12.88
CA GLU A 154 2.11 -11.29 -11.54
C GLU A 154 2.33 -12.31 -10.41
N LYS A 155 1.75 -13.52 -10.54
CA LYS A 155 1.98 -14.61 -9.57
C LYS A 155 3.45 -15.02 -9.52
N ASN A 156 4.11 -15.10 -10.67
CA ASN A 156 5.54 -15.42 -10.74
C ASN A 156 6.40 -14.32 -10.12
N GLU A 157 6.07 -13.04 -10.30
CA GLU A 157 6.76 -11.93 -9.64
C GLU A 157 6.63 -12.02 -8.11
N ILE A 158 5.44 -12.29 -7.60
CA ILE A 158 5.21 -12.46 -6.15
C ILE A 158 5.96 -13.69 -5.61
N ALA A 159 5.98 -14.80 -6.36
CA ALA A 159 6.74 -15.98 -5.97
C ALA A 159 8.26 -15.75 -5.99
N HIS A 160 8.75 -14.99 -6.97
CA HIS A 160 10.18 -14.70 -7.12
C HIS A 160 10.67 -13.63 -6.13
N THR A 161 9.84 -12.66 -5.72
CA THR A 161 10.25 -11.62 -4.74
C THR A 161 10.63 -12.19 -3.37
N GLY A 162 10.05 -13.34 -2.96
CA GLY A 162 10.42 -14.01 -1.70
C GLY A 162 11.81 -14.66 -1.69
N LEU A 163 12.33 -15.05 -2.86
CA LEU A 163 13.65 -15.71 -2.99
C LEU A 163 14.73 -14.79 -3.58
N HIS A 164 14.34 -13.71 -4.25
CA HIS A 164 15.24 -12.89 -5.07
C HIS A 164 15.76 -11.62 -4.37
N MET A 165 15.36 -11.31 -3.13
CA MET A 165 15.95 -10.20 -2.37
C MET A 165 17.47 -10.33 -2.15
N GLN A 166 18.03 -11.55 -2.26
CA GLN A 166 19.49 -11.75 -2.16
C GLN A 166 20.27 -11.37 -3.43
N ASN A 167 19.63 -11.36 -4.61
CA ASN A 167 20.35 -11.25 -5.89
C ASN A 167 20.06 -9.95 -6.69
N GLN A 168 19.25 -9.02 -6.16
CA GLN A 168 19.03 -7.71 -6.80
C GLN A 168 20.06 -6.64 -6.43
N ASN A 169 20.97 -6.94 -5.50
CA ASN A 169 22.11 -6.08 -5.27
C ASN A 169 23.17 -6.40 -6.34
N PHE A 170 23.54 -5.38 -7.12
CA PHE A 170 24.70 -5.42 -7.99
C PHE A 170 25.87 -6.05 -7.23
N GLN A 171 26.51 -7.09 -7.79
CA GLN A 171 27.61 -7.80 -7.13
C GLN A 171 28.64 -6.75 -6.66
N GLY A 172 28.82 -6.65 -5.34
CA GLY A 172 29.61 -5.58 -4.73
C GLY A 172 31.04 -5.56 -5.27
N ILE A 173 31.58 -4.35 -5.46
CA ILE A 173 32.98 -4.17 -5.87
C ILE A 173 33.86 -4.46 -4.65
N ASP A 174 34.66 -5.52 -4.71
CA ASP A 174 35.49 -5.95 -3.58
C ASP A 174 36.78 -5.12 -3.49
N PHE A 175 36.79 -4.12 -2.59
CA PHE A 175 37.97 -3.31 -2.30
C PHE A 175 38.77 -3.91 -1.14
N LYS A 176 40.09 -4.03 -1.32
CA LYS A 176 40.98 -4.50 -0.27
C LYS A 176 41.10 -3.43 0.83
N ILE A 177 41.02 -3.85 2.09
CA ILE A 177 41.19 -2.96 3.24
C ILE A 177 42.69 -2.82 3.52
N SER A 178 43.17 -1.59 3.66
CA SER A 178 44.54 -1.34 4.12
C SER A 178 44.74 -1.78 5.57
N ALA A 179 45.95 -2.22 5.92
CA ALA A 179 46.27 -2.65 7.29
C ALA A 179 45.98 -1.57 8.36
N CYS A 180 46.18 -0.30 8.03
CA CYS A 180 45.87 0.83 8.92
C CYS A 180 44.36 0.97 9.18
N ALA A 181 43.53 0.79 8.15
CA ALA A 181 42.07 0.82 8.29
C ALA A 181 41.55 -0.38 9.09
N GLU A 182 42.12 -1.58 8.90
CA GLU A 182 41.76 -2.75 9.70
C GLU A 182 42.08 -2.56 11.18
N GLN A 183 43.24 -1.99 11.50
CA GLN A 183 43.63 -1.67 12.86
C GLN A 183 42.66 -0.67 13.49
N SER A 184 42.30 0.41 12.78
CA SER A 184 41.32 1.38 13.27
C SER A 184 39.95 0.75 13.55
N LEU A 185 39.45 -0.10 12.65
CA LEU A 185 38.20 -0.84 12.85
C LEU A 185 38.27 -1.79 14.05
N SER A 186 39.42 -2.45 14.28
CA SER A 186 39.63 -3.31 15.44
C SER A 186 39.63 -2.53 16.75
N LYS A 187 40.27 -1.35 16.80
CA LYS A 187 40.25 -0.42 17.94
C LYS A 187 38.85 0.13 18.20
N PHE A 188 38.08 0.37 17.13
CA PHE A 188 36.69 0.81 17.26
C PHE A 188 35.83 -0.32 17.84
N SER A 189 36.06 -1.57 17.41
CA SER A 189 35.39 -2.74 17.97
C SER A 189 35.72 -2.96 19.46
N SER A 190 36.97 -2.70 19.88
CA SER A 190 37.40 -2.80 21.28
C SER A 190 37.05 -1.60 22.17
N ASP A 191 36.34 -0.59 21.65
CA ASP A 191 35.95 0.63 22.38
C ASP A 191 37.11 1.53 22.81
N GLU A 192 38.26 1.43 22.13
CA GLU A 192 39.41 2.32 22.34
C GLU A 192 39.26 3.65 21.60
N ILE A 193 38.52 3.65 20.49
CA ILE A 193 38.25 4.84 19.69
C ILE A 193 36.76 5.08 19.49
N ASN A 194 36.37 6.36 19.47
CA ASN A 194 34.98 6.76 19.27
C ASN A 194 34.70 7.26 17.85
N LEU A 195 35.72 7.58 17.05
CA LEU A 195 35.59 8.00 15.66
C LEU A 195 36.62 7.31 14.77
N SER A 196 36.16 6.66 13.70
CA SER A 196 36.99 6.15 12.61
C SER A 196 36.48 6.68 11.27
N CYS A 197 37.36 7.31 10.50
CA CYS A 197 37.05 7.92 9.21
C CYS A 197 37.84 7.22 8.10
N LEU A 198 37.11 6.56 7.20
CA LEU A 198 37.65 5.79 6.09
C LEU A 198 37.44 6.55 4.78
N THR A 199 38.43 6.46 3.90
CA THR A 199 38.38 6.99 2.53
C THR A 199 38.73 5.87 1.57
N ILE A 200 38.31 6.03 0.32
CA ILE A 200 38.59 5.06 -0.73
C ILE A 200 39.58 5.70 -1.70
N ASP A 201 40.72 5.05 -1.88
CA ASP A 201 41.66 5.40 -2.93
C ASP A 201 41.23 4.67 -4.22
N LEU A 202 40.72 5.44 -5.18
CA LEU A 202 40.25 4.93 -6.47
C LEU A 202 41.40 4.47 -7.37
N GLU A 203 42.62 4.96 -7.17
CA GLU A 203 43.77 4.58 -7.99
C GLU A 203 44.35 3.24 -7.51
N LYS A 204 44.38 3.02 -6.19
CA LYS A 204 44.88 1.78 -5.59
C LYS A 204 43.82 0.70 -5.40
N GLU A 205 42.55 1.03 -5.61
CA GLU A 205 41.39 0.18 -5.29
C GLU A 205 41.48 -0.35 -3.84
N GLN A 206 41.74 0.56 -2.89
CA GLN A 206 41.90 0.21 -1.48
C GLN A 206 41.17 1.17 -0.53
N ILE A 207 40.71 0.62 0.60
CA ILE A 207 40.11 1.40 1.70
C ILE A 207 41.24 1.85 2.63
N GLU A 208 41.47 3.14 2.72
CA GLU A 208 42.51 3.77 3.52
C GLU A 208 41.91 4.51 4.74
N LEU A 209 42.67 4.54 5.84
CA LEU A 209 42.32 5.31 7.03
C LEU A 209 42.66 6.79 6.78
N LYS A 210 41.66 7.66 6.89
CA LYS A 210 41.88 9.12 6.80
C LYS A 210 42.20 9.71 8.17
N GLN A 211 41.41 9.35 9.17
CA GLN A 211 41.55 9.88 10.53
C GLN A 211 40.95 8.91 11.55
N GLU A 212 41.61 8.78 12.70
CA GLU A 212 41.06 8.11 13.89
C GLU A 212 41.21 9.04 15.09
N GLU A 213 40.22 9.02 15.98
CA GLU A 213 40.24 9.83 17.20
C GLU A 213 39.56 9.06 18.35
N SER A 214 40.15 9.15 19.54
CA SER A 214 39.66 8.41 20.72
C SER A 214 38.53 9.15 21.45
N ARG A 215 38.47 10.49 21.33
CA ARG A 215 37.48 11.33 21.99
C ARG A 215 37.04 12.50 21.11
N ALA A 216 36.55 12.19 19.91
CA ALA A 216 36.01 13.17 18.97
C ALA A 216 34.70 13.80 19.45
N ASP A 217 34.63 15.13 19.34
CA ASP A 217 33.41 15.92 19.52
C ASP A 217 32.53 15.92 18.27
N PRO A 218 31.21 16.18 18.38
CA PRO A 218 30.31 16.27 17.23
C PRO A 218 30.76 17.30 16.17
N GLU A 219 31.47 18.35 16.58
CA GLU A 219 32.04 19.36 15.66
C GLU A 219 33.17 18.82 14.78
N ALA A 220 33.93 17.82 15.27
CA ALA A 220 34.98 17.17 14.48
C ALA A 220 34.38 16.44 13.27
N MET A 221 33.17 15.87 13.41
CA MET A 221 32.44 15.26 12.29
C MET A 221 32.11 16.28 11.20
N VAL A 222 31.70 17.50 11.57
CA VAL A 222 31.33 18.56 10.63
C VAL A 222 32.54 19.05 9.82
N LYS A 223 33.72 19.17 10.46
CA LYS A 223 34.97 19.52 9.77
C LYS A 223 35.40 18.44 8.78
N LEU A 224 35.30 17.16 9.16
CA LEU A 224 35.61 16.01 8.31
C LEU A 224 34.67 15.90 7.09
N CYS A 225 33.40 16.26 7.28
CA CYS A 225 32.38 16.31 6.24
C CYS A 225 32.64 17.38 5.16
N SER A 226 33.59 18.28 5.35
CA SER A 226 33.88 19.36 4.39
C SER A 226 34.86 18.94 3.28
N GLY A 227 35.43 17.72 3.37
CA GLY A 227 36.44 17.21 2.44
C GLY A 227 35.94 16.16 1.43
N PRO A 228 36.85 15.36 0.83
CA PRO A 228 36.48 14.29 -0.11
C PRO A 228 35.63 13.20 0.56
N SER A 229 34.89 12.44 -0.26
CA SER A 229 33.95 11.39 0.18
C SER A 229 34.56 10.52 1.27
N CYS A 230 33.94 10.52 2.44
CA CYS A 230 34.41 9.71 3.55
C CYS A 230 33.27 8.96 4.22
N TYR A 231 33.59 7.76 4.66
CA TYR A 231 32.74 6.91 5.47
C TYR A 231 33.17 7.05 6.92
N MET A 232 32.27 7.51 7.78
CA MET A 232 32.58 7.77 9.19
C MET A 232 31.74 6.86 10.09
N LEU A 233 32.44 6.21 11.03
CA LEU A 233 31.85 5.47 12.13
C LEU A 233 32.04 6.28 13.40
N TYR A 234 30.94 6.67 14.04
CA TYR A 234 30.98 7.42 15.30
C TYR A 234 30.21 6.69 16.38
N ARG A 235 30.83 6.52 17.56
CA ARG A 235 30.20 5.99 18.76
C ARG A 235 29.83 7.13 19.70
N PHE A 236 28.53 7.34 19.86
CA PHE A 236 27.96 8.32 20.78
C PHE A 236 27.46 7.62 22.04
N SER A 237 27.82 8.12 23.21
CA SER A 237 27.24 7.68 24.48
C SER A 237 26.14 8.66 24.89
N ALA A 238 24.88 8.25 24.69
CA ALA A 238 23.74 9.03 25.17
C ALA A 238 23.39 8.57 26.60
N ARG A 239 23.20 9.52 27.52
CA ARG A 239 22.67 9.21 28.84
C ARG A 239 21.15 9.13 28.74
N SER A 240 20.60 7.94 29.00
CA SER A 240 19.16 7.75 29.12
C SER A 240 18.61 8.59 30.29
N PRO A 241 17.35 9.07 30.24
CA PRO A 241 16.69 9.70 31.39
C PRO A 241 16.66 8.82 32.65
N ALA A 242 16.86 7.49 32.52
CA ALA A 242 16.99 6.54 33.62
C ALA A 242 18.42 6.40 34.20
N GLY A 243 19.40 7.15 33.68
CA GLY A 243 20.78 7.15 34.17
C GLY A 243 21.71 6.11 33.54
N GLU A 244 21.19 5.20 32.72
CA GLU A 244 21.97 4.21 31.96
C GLU A 244 22.63 4.84 30.72
N THR A 245 23.90 4.50 30.47
CA THR A 245 24.65 4.92 29.28
C THR A 245 24.49 3.87 28.20
N VAL A 246 23.81 4.20 27.11
CA VAL A 246 23.63 3.31 25.96
C VAL A 246 24.55 3.76 24.82
N PRO A 247 25.43 2.88 24.28
CA PRO A 247 26.27 3.20 23.15
C PRO A 247 25.46 3.15 21.85
N PHE A 248 25.43 4.26 21.11
CA PHE A 248 24.88 4.33 19.77
C PHE A 248 26.01 4.41 18.75
N VAL A 249 25.93 3.61 17.69
CA VAL A 249 26.84 3.69 16.54
C VAL A 249 26.10 4.38 15.40
N CYS A 250 26.62 5.52 14.96
CA CYS A 250 26.12 6.27 13.82
C CYS A 250 27.05 6.05 12.63
N GLU A 251 26.48 5.64 11.50
CA GLU A 251 27.17 5.56 10.21
C GLU A 251 26.86 6.83 9.41
N PHE A 252 27.89 7.60 9.05
CA PHE A 252 27.73 8.79 8.22
C PHE A 252 28.46 8.61 6.89
N LEU A 253 27.71 8.83 5.81
CA LEU A 253 28.22 8.97 4.45
C LEU A 253 28.31 10.45 4.14
N CYS A 254 29.52 11.00 4.08
CA CYS A 254 29.69 12.38 3.66
C CYS A 254 30.26 12.45 2.25
N GLY A 255 29.58 13.17 1.37
CA GLY A 255 30.08 13.50 0.05
C GLY A 255 29.19 14.57 -0.61
N ARG A 256 29.75 15.73 -0.91
CA ARG A 256 29.09 16.74 -1.77
C ARG A 256 29.64 16.59 -3.18
N GLY A 257 28.75 16.30 -4.15
CA GLY A 257 29.07 16.46 -5.58
C GLY A 257 29.85 15.32 -6.27
N HIS A 258 29.61 14.07 -5.90
CA HIS A 258 30.32 12.93 -6.50
C HIS A 258 29.61 12.30 -7.71
N SER A 259 30.41 11.64 -8.56
CA SER A 259 29.89 10.76 -9.61
C SER A 259 29.16 9.55 -8.98
N LEU A 260 28.19 8.98 -9.71
CA LEU A 260 27.44 7.81 -9.25
C LEU A 260 28.35 6.68 -8.75
N MET A 261 29.51 6.48 -9.40
CA MET A 261 30.50 5.49 -8.98
C MET A 261 30.94 5.66 -7.52
N GLN A 262 31.23 6.87 -7.07
CA GLN A 262 31.73 7.09 -5.71
C GLN A 262 30.65 6.78 -4.66
N ILE A 263 29.37 7.01 -4.98
CA ILE A 263 28.24 6.67 -4.11
C ILE A 263 28.11 5.15 -3.95
N PHE A 264 28.16 4.40 -5.06
CA PHE A 264 28.13 2.93 -5.04
C PHE A 264 29.31 2.33 -4.26
N VAL A 265 30.49 2.90 -4.45
CA VAL A 265 31.73 2.45 -3.82
C VAL A 265 31.69 2.70 -2.30
N THR A 266 31.12 3.83 -1.85
CA THR A 266 30.98 4.11 -0.41
C THR A 266 29.93 3.23 0.29
N LEU A 267 28.87 2.80 -0.42
CA LEU A 267 27.92 1.79 0.09
C LEU A 267 28.58 0.42 0.29
N THR A 268 29.58 0.10 -0.52
CA THR A 268 30.35 -1.14 -0.37
C THR A 268 31.18 -1.11 0.92
N VAL A 269 31.79 0.03 1.23
CA VAL A 269 32.50 0.23 2.51
C VAL A 269 31.56 0.08 3.71
N ALA A 270 30.32 0.57 3.62
CA ALA A 270 29.33 0.39 4.69
C ALA A 270 29.03 -1.11 4.96
N THR A 271 28.94 -1.92 3.90
CA THR A 271 28.71 -3.36 4.02
C THR A 271 29.89 -4.07 4.68
N VAL A 272 31.11 -3.72 4.28
CA VAL A 272 32.36 -4.27 4.85
C VAL A 272 32.54 -3.86 6.31
N ALA A 273 32.25 -2.59 6.63
CA ALA A 273 32.30 -2.08 7.99
C ALA A 273 31.31 -2.81 8.91
N ARG A 274 30.07 -3.03 8.46
CA ARG A 274 29.07 -3.81 9.22
C ARG A 274 29.51 -5.25 9.47
N SER A 275 30.12 -5.90 8.48
CA SER A 275 30.67 -7.25 8.61
C SER A 275 31.77 -7.34 9.68
N LYS A 276 32.69 -6.36 9.73
CA LYS A 276 33.80 -6.38 10.70
C LYS A 276 33.44 -5.87 12.09
N VAL A 277 32.51 -4.92 12.21
CA VAL A 277 32.14 -4.33 13.52
C VAL A 277 31.05 -5.15 14.22
N GLY A 278 30.42 -6.12 13.53
CA GLY A 278 29.44 -7.04 14.14
C GLY A 278 28.16 -6.35 14.63
N CYS A 279 27.88 -5.14 14.15
CA CYS A 279 26.77 -4.34 14.65
C CYS A 279 25.45 -4.75 13.96
N CYS A 280 24.53 -5.33 14.72
CA CYS A 280 23.11 -5.38 14.37
C CYS A 280 22.54 -3.95 14.47
N THR A 281 22.76 -3.13 13.45
CA THR A 281 22.12 -1.82 13.36
C THR A 281 20.64 -2.02 13.05
N GLN A 282 19.76 -1.64 13.97
CA GLN A 282 18.39 -1.26 13.60
C GLN A 282 18.53 -0.13 12.59
N ALA A 283 18.28 -0.46 11.32
CA ALA A 283 18.14 0.52 10.27
C ALA A 283 16.98 1.43 10.68
N ALA A 284 17.30 2.62 11.20
CA ALA A 284 16.36 3.71 11.19
C ALA A 284 16.15 4.09 9.72
N SER A 285 15.18 3.40 9.10
CA SER A 285 14.62 3.71 7.80
C SER A 285 13.86 5.04 7.89
N ARG A 286 14.60 6.13 8.07
CA ARG A 286 14.11 7.49 7.85
C ARG A 286 15.23 8.30 7.22
N PRO A 287 15.03 8.88 6.03
CA PRO A 287 15.93 9.91 5.54
C PRO A 287 15.80 11.09 6.50
N CYS A 288 16.75 11.24 7.43
CA CYS A 288 16.87 12.47 8.19
C CYS A 288 17.34 13.56 7.23
N TRP A 289 16.36 14.25 6.64
CA TRP A 289 16.51 15.62 6.21
C TRP A 289 17.02 16.43 7.40
N ILE A 290 18.33 16.62 7.50
CA ILE A 290 18.86 17.79 8.20
C ILE A 290 19.11 18.84 7.12
N ALA A 291 18.00 19.33 6.58
CA ALA A 291 17.93 20.68 6.05
C ALA A 291 17.42 21.57 7.20
N SER A 292 18.13 22.68 7.42
CA SER A 292 17.71 23.87 8.18
C SER A 292 17.33 23.71 9.67
N SER A 293 18.28 24.04 10.56
CA SER A 293 18.08 25.08 11.60
C SER A 293 19.34 25.25 12.46
N ILE A 294 20.30 26.06 12.01
CA ILE A 294 21.09 26.90 12.93
C ILE A 294 21.15 28.29 12.28
N SER A 295 20.08 29.05 12.50
CA SER A 295 20.10 30.50 12.46
C SER A 295 20.08 30.99 13.90
N SER A 296 20.93 31.99 14.18
CA SER A 296 21.01 32.86 15.37
C SER A 296 21.35 32.20 16.72
N VAL A 297 22.58 32.40 17.19
CA VAL A 297 22.95 33.55 18.06
C VAL A 297 24.27 34.13 17.55
#